data_AF-A0A1B6HQN9-F1
#
_entry.id   AF-A0A1B6HQN9-F1
#
_cell.length_a   1.000
_cell.length_b   1.000
_cell.length_c   1.000
_cell.angle_alpha   90.00
_cell.angle_beta   90.00
_cell.angle_gamma   90.00
#
_symmetry.space_group_name_H-M   'P 1'
#
loop_
_entity.id
_entity.type
_entity.pdbx_description
1 polymer ?
#
loop_
_entity_poly.entity_id
_entity_poly.type
_entity_poly.pdbx_seq_one_letter_code
_entity_poly.pdbx_strand_id
1 'polypeptide(L)'
;ILQLLDESFRSGEGDELGYNSDNLVEIFDDDSDADPDFVVSEHDSVSDGDIEISQPGPSTSTKRKIFSSTPKKHLSHKKPRLCVHNQQNKTITLDSQNTSDNQSWKPVDSTFNVYPYNPENESVGINPDIIDSMSNCSPIDFFQLFLDEEVLLLLVTETNRYAQQCLKIAYSPHSRLAKWTDCTVEEMKNFICILIMMGLQQLPSLAHYWRQDDMYISRIPEIMSRNRFELLLRMFHFSDNETVQQGDRLSKVSNLVTILNVKFKMYLSPKDKICIDESVVPFLGRLIFRQYLKNKRHRYGVKIFKLCVEGGYTLQYKIYSG
;
A
#
# COMPACT_ATOMS: atom_id res chain seq x y z
N ILE A 1 -1.13 -0.93 -1.21
CA ILE A 1 0.32 -1.24 -1.21
C ILE A 1 0.54 -2.72 -1.52
N LEU A 2 -0.01 -3.65 -0.75
CA LEU A 2 0.20 -5.09 -0.98
C LEU A 2 -0.29 -5.63 -2.33
N GLN A 3 -1.53 -5.32 -2.73
CA GLN A 3 -2.02 -5.67 -4.07
C GLN A 3 -1.36 -4.86 -5.20
N LEU A 4 -0.84 -3.66 -4.89
CA LEU A 4 -0.10 -2.84 -5.86
C LEU A 4 1.33 -3.38 -6.10
N LEU A 5 1.90 -4.10 -5.12
CA LEU A 5 3.17 -4.80 -5.25
C LEU A 5 3.01 -6.17 -5.96
N ASP A 6 1.85 -6.82 -5.83
CA ASP A 6 1.55 -8.08 -6.57
C ASP A 6 1.44 -7.87 -8.09
N GLU A 7 0.93 -6.72 -8.53
CA GLU A 7 0.82 -6.43 -9.98
C GLU A 7 2.16 -6.11 -10.66
N SER A 8 3.20 -5.68 -9.94
CA SER A 8 4.52 -5.38 -10.53
C SER A 8 5.36 -6.62 -10.87
N PHE A 9 4.97 -7.82 -10.45
CA PHE A 9 5.73 -9.06 -10.66
C PHE A 9 5.13 -10.03 -11.69
N ARG A 10 4.01 -9.69 -12.33
CA ARG A 10 3.31 -10.56 -13.31
C ARG A 10 3.71 -10.38 -14.78
N SER A 11 4.91 -9.86 -15.06
CA SER A 11 5.43 -9.79 -16.44
C SER A 11 6.08 -11.09 -16.94
N GLY A 12 5.92 -12.21 -16.24
CA GLY A 12 6.32 -13.55 -16.70
C GLY A 12 5.11 -14.36 -17.15
N GLU A 13 5.18 -14.89 -18.38
CA GLU A 13 4.19 -15.79 -18.98
C GLU A 13 3.88 -17.02 -18.10
N GLY A 14 2.61 -17.42 -18.11
CA GLY A 14 2.14 -18.79 -17.82
C GLY A 14 2.31 -19.29 -16.39
N ASP A 15 1.23 -19.29 -15.61
CA ASP A 15 0.63 -20.56 -15.15
C ASP A 15 -0.64 -20.33 -14.31
N GLU A 16 -1.63 -21.18 -14.57
CA GLU A 16 -2.92 -21.25 -13.91
C GLU A 16 -2.78 -21.74 -12.47
N LEU A 17 -2.87 -20.85 -11.49
CA LEU A 17 -3.38 -21.20 -10.17
C LEU A 17 -4.45 -20.19 -9.77
N GLY A 18 -5.59 -20.70 -9.32
CA GLY A 18 -6.73 -19.93 -8.85
C GLY A 18 -6.33 -19.03 -7.68
N TYR A 19 -6.22 -17.74 -7.95
CA TYR A 19 -5.97 -16.71 -6.93
C TYR A 19 -7.26 -16.45 -6.16
N ASN A 20 -7.25 -16.76 -4.86
CA ASN A 20 -8.29 -16.34 -3.93
C ASN A 20 -7.74 -15.17 -3.10
N SER A 21 -8.04 -13.94 -3.53
CA SER A 21 -7.73 -12.71 -2.77
C SER A 21 -8.59 -12.56 -1.50
N ASP A 22 -9.48 -13.52 -1.25
CA ASP A 22 -10.53 -13.46 -0.22
C ASP A 22 -9.96 -13.60 1.21
N ASN A 23 -8.77 -14.16 1.38
CA ASN A 23 -8.20 -14.46 2.70
C ASN A 23 -7.62 -13.26 3.47
N LEU A 24 -7.53 -12.07 2.85
CA LEU A 24 -7.03 -10.86 3.53
C LEU A 24 -8.15 -9.96 4.07
N VAL A 25 -9.41 -10.22 3.74
CA VAL A 25 -10.55 -9.31 4.05
C VAL A 25 -11.51 -9.89 5.10
N GLU A 26 -11.52 -11.19 5.37
CA GLU A 26 -12.33 -11.81 6.45
C GLU A 26 -11.60 -11.86 7.81
N ILE A 27 -11.08 -10.73 8.30
CA ILE A 27 -10.27 -10.67 9.54
C ILE A 27 -10.96 -9.84 10.64
N PHE A 28 -12.29 -9.81 10.67
CA PHE A 28 -13.05 -9.03 11.66
C PHE A 28 -14.20 -9.79 12.34
N ASP A 29 -14.11 -11.11 12.46
CA ASP A 29 -15.21 -11.92 13.04
C ASP A 29 -15.01 -12.35 14.51
N ASP A 30 -14.00 -11.84 15.23
CA ASP A 30 -13.88 -12.13 16.67
C ASP A 30 -13.27 -10.98 17.46
N ASP A 31 -14.14 -10.03 17.83
CA ASP A 31 -14.20 -9.27 19.09
C ASP A 31 -14.99 -7.98 18.83
N SER A 32 -15.87 -7.63 19.75
CA SER A 32 -16.89 -6.57 19.74
C SER A 32 -16.37 -5.11 19.64
N ASP A 33 -15.44 -4.81 18.74
CA ASP A 33 -14.90 -3.47 18.54
C ASP A 33 -15.10 -3.02 17.08
N ALA A 34 -16.29 -2.49 16.79
CA ALA A 34 -16.54 -1.79 15.53
C ALA A 34 -15.51 -0.68 15.30
N ASP A 35 -15.03 -0.53 14.07
CA ASP A 35 -14.22 0.62 13.66
C ASP A 35 -15.07 1.90 13.85
N PRO A 36 -14.64 2.87 14.68
CA PRO A 36 -15.44 4.06 14.95
C PRO A 36 -15.60 4.99 13.73
N ASP A 37 -14.73 4.86 12.72
CA ASP A 37 -14.89 5.56 11.43
C ASP A 37 -15.91 4.87 10.51
N PHE A 38 -16.37 3.67 10.87
CA PHE A 38 -17.31 2.89 10.08
C PHE A 38 -18.75 3.24 10.43
N VAL A 39 -19.24 4.33 9.86
CA VAL A 39 -20.65 4.74 10.00
C VAL A 39 -21.49 4.07 8.91
N VAL A 40 -22.43 3.21 9.30
CA VAL A 40 -23.47 2.69 8.40
C VAL A 40 -24.47 3.81 8.14
N SER A 41 -24.55 4.30 6.91
CA SER A 41 -25.66 5.17 6.49
C SER A 41 -26.93 4.33 6.37
N GLU A 42 -28.02 4.73 7.04
CA GLU A 42 -29.31 4.03 7.13
C GLU A 42 -30.04 3.81 5.79
N HIS A 43 -29.45 4.18 4.65
CA HIS A 43 -30.08 4.05 3.33
C HIS A 43 -29.76 2.77 2.55
N ASP A 44 -28.91 1.88 3.09
CA ASP A 44 -28.47 0.67 2.37
C ASP A 44 -29.01 -0.62 3.01
N SER A 45 -30.33 -0.84 2.95
CA SER A 45 -30.93 -2.16 3.21
C SER A 45 -31.24 -2.87 1.90
N VAL A 46 -30.38 -3.84 1.56
CA VAL A 46 -30.75 -4.93 0.64
C VAL A 46 -30.75 -6.20 1.48
N SER A 47 -31.93 -6.82 1.59
CA SER A 47 -32.16 -8.05 2.33
C SER A 47 -31.49 -9.22 1.63
N ASP A 48 -30.71 -10.02 2.36
CA ASP A 48 -30.45 -11.41 1.99
C ASP A 48 -30.56 -12.29 3.24
N GLY A 49 -31.26 -13.41 3.04
CA GLY A 49 -31.89 -14.22 4.07
C GLY A 49 -31.00 -15.24 4.79
N ASP A 50 -31.60 -15.76 5.85
CA ASP A 50 -31.05 -16.61 6.91
C ASP A 50 -30.53 -17.97 6.44
N ILE A 51 -29.34 -18.38 6.94
CA ILE A 51 -29.01 -19.80 7.15
C ILE A 51 -28.31 -19.97 8.50
N GLU A 52 -28.90 -20.84 9.32
CA GLU A 52 -28.57 -21.19 10.70
C GLU A 52 -27.58 -22.37 10.84
N ILE A 53 -26.74 -22.27 11.89
CA ILE A 53 -26.31 -23.32 12.85
C ILE A 53 -25.28 -24.40 12.41
N SER A 54 -24.09 -24.43 13.06
CA SER A 54 -23.74 -25.34 14.19
C SER A 54 -22.23 -25.41 14.51
N GLN A 55 -21.87 -25.26 15.79
CA GLN A 55 -20.58 -25.70 16.39
C GLN A 55 -20.65 -27.19 16.81
N PRO A 56 -19.49 -27.85 17.08
CA PRO A 56 -19.09 -28.03 18.49
C PRO A 56 -17.56 -28.02 18.76
N GLY A 57 -17.20 -27.75 20.03
CA GLY A 57 -15.84 -27.65 20.59
C GLY A 57 -15.17 -28.98 21.04
N PRO A 58 -14.61 -29.06 22.27
CA PRO A 58 -13.18 -28.80 22.54
C PRO A 58 -12.45 -29.93 23.29
N SER A 59 -11.11 -30.00 23.19
CA SER A 59 -10.19 -30.61 24.18
C SER A 59 -8.74 -30.55 23.66
N THR A 60 -7.61 -30.51 24.38
CA THR A 60 -7.17 -30.29 25.77
C THR A 60 -5.63 -30.18 25.69
N SER A 61 -5.03 -29.50 26.66
CA SER A 61 -3.60 -29.19 26.81
C SER A 61 -2.64 -30.38 26.91
N THR A 62 -1.36 -30.19 26.57
CA THR A 62 -0.22 -30.62 27.41
C THR A 62 1.00 -29.71 27.21
N LYS A 63 1.47 -29.12 28.32
CA LYS A 63 2.71 -28.35 28.46
C LYS A 63 3.94 -29.25 28.44
N ARG A 64 5.07 -28.83 27.84
CA ARG A 64 6.42 -29.12 28.39
C ARG A 64 7.41 -27.96 28.20
N LYS A 65 8.26 -27.87 29.20
CA LYS A 65 9.22 -26.85 29.64
C LYS A 65 10.40 -26.56 28.68
N ILE A 66 10.66 -25.26 28.50
CA ILE A 66 11.90 -24.51 28.79
C ILE A 66 13.23 -25.29 28.73
N PHE A 67 14.12 -24.83 27.84
CA PHE A 67 15.56 -24.74 28.12
C PHE A 67 16.14 -23.43 27.57
N SER A 68 16.88 -22.76 28.44
CA SER A 68 17.60 -21.50 28.27
C SER A 68 19.01 -21.71 27.72
N SER A 69 19.57 -20.77 26.93
CA SER A 69 20.87 -20.13 27.20
C SER A 69 21.37 -19.19 26.08
N THR A 70 21.36 -17.88 26.40
CA THR A 70 22.44 -16.86 26.27
C THR A 70 23.05 -16.40 24.92
N PRO A 71 23.53 -15.13 24.86
CA PRO A 71 23.55 -14.30 23.66
C PRO A 71 24.96 -14.09 23.06
N LYS A 72 25.03 -13.74 21.77
CA LYS A 72 26.27 -13.26 21.13
C LYS A 72 26.08 -11.94 20.37
N LYS A 73 26.52 -10.88 21.06
CA LYS A 73 27.30 -9.70 20.64
C LYS A 73 27.13 -9.14 19.22
N HIS A 74 26.48 -7.97 19.24
CA HIS A 74 26.69 -6.75 18.44
C HIS A 74 28.05 -6.64 17.70
N LEU A 75 27.99 -6.40 16.38
CA LEU A 75 29.04 -5.67 15.65
C LEU A 75 28.41 -4.46 14.95
N SER A 76 28.94 -3.30 15.28
CA SER A 76 28.57 -1.98 14.77
C SER A 76 29.20 -1.71 13.41
N HIS A 77 28.39 -1.42 12.39
CA HIS A 77 28.87 -0.84 11.13
C HIS A 77 28.44 0.62 11.02
N LYS A 78 29.44 1.48 10.80
CA LYS A 78 29.35 2.94 10.71
C LYS A 78 28.50 3.37 9.50
N LYS A 79 27.58 4.31 9.71
CA LYS A 79 26.84 5.02 8.64
C LYS A 79 27.81 5.89 7.82
N PRO A 80 27.79 5.85 6.48
CA PRO A 80 28.41 6.89 5.67
C PRO A 80 27.59 8.19 5.76
N ARG A 81 28.30 9.32 5.83
CA ARG A 81 27.75 10.67 5.93
C ARG A 81 27.10 11.07 4.59
N LEU A 82 25.84 11.52 4.63
CA LEU A 82 25.21 12.19 3.49
C LEU A 82 25.98 13.49 3.18
N CYS A 83 26.32 13.65 1.91
CA CYS A 83 26.83 14.90 1.38
C CYS A 83 25.65 15.86 1.20
N VAL A 84 25.59 16.93 1.98
CA VAL A 84 24.59 17.99 1.85
C VAL A 84 24.99 18.86 0.66
N HIS A 85 24.27 18.73 -0.45
CA HIS A 85 24.29 19.77 -1.49
C HIS A 85 23.15 20.75 -1.21
N ASN A 86 23.52 21.96 -0.78
CA ASN A 86 22.66 23.14 -0.79
C ASN A 86 22.28 23.44 -2.25
N GLN A 87 21.17 22.91 -2.72
CA GLN A 87 20.50 23.47 -3.88
C GLN A 87 19.47 24.46 -3.35
N GLN A 88 19.78 25.73 -3.55
CA GLN A 88 18.87 26.85 -3.31
C GLN A 88 17.53 26.53 -3.96
N ASN A 89 16.46 26.59 -3.17
CA ASN A 89 15.09 26.59 -3.65
C ASN A 89 14.94 27.70 -4.71
N LYS A 90 15.15 27.36 -5.98
CA LYS A 90 14.49 28.07 -7.07
C LYS A 90 13.03 27.64 -6.97
N THR A 91 12.25 28.47 -6.27
CA THR A 91 10.82 28.57 -6.49
C THR A 91 10.63 28.58 -8.00
N ILE A 92 10.17 27.47 -8.57
CA ILE A 92 9.55 27.49 -9.87
C ILE A 92 8.26 28.24 -9.60
N THR A 93 8.31 29.57 -9.76
CA THR A 93 7.14 30.33 -10.14
C THR A 93 6.66 29.63 -11.39
N LEU A 94 5.65 28.78 -11.24
CA LEU A 94 4.78 28.46 -12.34
C LEU A 94 4.22 29.81 -12.76
N ASP A 95 4.89 30.43 -13.73
CA ASP A 95 4.25 31.45 -14.54
C ASP A 95 2.99 30.76 -15.03
N SER A 96 1.88 31.14 -14.41
CA SER A 96 0.55 30.92 -14.92
C SER A 96 0.43 31.82 -16.14
N GLN A 97 1.22 31.52 -17.18
CA GLN A 97 0.83 31.88 -18.52
C GLN A 97 -0.42 31.04 -18.77
N ASN A 98 -1.55 31.72 -18.63
CA ASN A 98 -2.83 31.35 -19.20
C ASN A 98 -2.59 30.82 -20.62
N THR A 99 -2.40 29.52 -20.74
CA THR A 99 -2.79 28.79 -21.94
C THR A 99 -4.27 28.45 -21.79
N SER A 100 -5.08 29.51 -21.58
CA SER A 100 -6.48 29.51 -21.98
C SER A 100 -6.53 29.59 -23.52
N ASP A 101 -5.81 28.70 -24.19
CA ASP A 101 -6.01 28.49 -25.61
C ASP A 101 -7.28 27.65 -25.72
N ASN A 102 -8.23 28.18 -26.48
CA ASN A 102 -9.48 27.56 -26.90
C ASN A 102 -9.23 26.21 -27.59
N GLN A 103 -8.87 25.17 -26.84
CA GLN A 103 -8.86 23.79 -27.33
C GLN A 103 -10.31 23.34 -27.50
N SER A 104 -10.82 23.57 -28.70
CA SER A 104 -12.07 22.99 -29.17
C SER A 104 -11.79 21.62 -29.75
N TRP A 105 -12.59 20.63 -29.37
CA TRP A 105 -12.61 19.34 -30.07
C TRP A 105 -12.94 19.59 -31.54
N LYS A 106 -12.05 19.17 -32.45
CA LYS A 106 -12.23 19.29 -33.89
C LYS A 106 -12.47 17.91 -34.52
N PRO A 107 -13.19 17.84 -35.65
CA PRO A 107 -13.20 16.64 -36.48
C PRO A 107 -11.76 16.24 -36.82
N VAL A 108 -11.51 14.93 -36.96
CA VAL A 108 -10.20 14.42 -37.38
C VAL A 108 -9.89 14.98 -38.77
N ASP A 109 -9.10 16.05 -38.82
CA ASP A 109 -8.56 16.62 -40.04
C ASP A 109 -7.33 15.81 -40.45
N SER A 110 -7.12 15.67 -41.76
CA SER A 110 -6.01 14.91 -42.33
C SER A 110 -4.63 15.51 -42.05
N THR A 111 -4.58 16.66 -41.37
CA THR A 111 -3.37 17.36 -40.93
C THR A 111 -3.20 17.16 -39.43
N PHE A 112 -2.61 16.03 -39.03
CA PHE A 112 -2.15 15.87 -37.65
C PHE A 112 -1.05 16.90 -37.37
N ASN A 113 -1.26 17.75 -36.37
CA ASN A 113 -0.16 18.53 -35.81
C ASN A 113 0.86 17.52 -35.25
N VAL A 114 2.00 17.39 -35.93
CA VAL A 114 3.11 16.58 -35.43
C VAL A 114 3.79 17.41 -34.34
N TYR A 115 3.53 17.06 -33.09
CA TYR A 115 4.27 17.60 -31.97
C TYR A 115 5.56 16.78 -31.84
N PRO A 116 6.75 17.38 -32.11
CA PRO A 116 8.00 16.67 -31.95
C PRO A 116 8.14 16.26 -30.48
N TYR A 117 8.33 14.96 -30.24
CA TYR A 117 8.62 14.46 -28.90
C TYR A 117 10.03 14.92 -28.49
N ASN A 118 10.15 15.43 -27.26
CA ASN A 118 11.40 15.91 -26.70
C ASN A 118 12.17 16.89 -27.63
N PRO A 119 11.58 18.06 -27.97
CA PRO A 119 12.18 18.99 -28.92
C PRO A 119 13.52 19.57 -28.43
N GLU A 120 13.74 19.60 -27.11
CA GLU A 120 14.95 20.11 -26.47
C GLU A 120 16.02 19.01 -26.28
N ASN A 121 15.74 17.78 -26.71
CA ASN A 121 16.63 16.62 -26.60
C ASN A 121 17.16 16.39 -25.16
N GLU A 122 16.26 16.53 -24.19
CA GLU A 122 16.51 16.25 -22.77
C GLU A 122 16.85 14.78 -22.54
N SER A 123 17.49 14.49 -21.42
CA SER A 123 17.82 13.11 -21.03
C SER A 123 16.55 12.31 -20.74
N VAL A 124 16.38 11.19 -21.45
CA VAL A 124 15.28 10.23 -21.27
C VAL A 124 15.76 8.91 -20.70
N GLY A 125 14.87 8.17 -20.04
CA GLY A 125 15.18 6.91 -19.37
C GLY A 125 15.38 7.06 -17.86
N ILE A 126 16.06 6.10 -17.25
CA ILE A 126 16.38 6.15 -15.81
C ILE A 126 17.26 7.36 -15.55
N ASN A 127 16.96 8.10 -14.48
CA ASN A 127 17.75 9.26 -14.07
C ASN A 127 19.24 8.87 -13.96
N PRO A 128 20.17 9.53 -14.68
CA PRO A 128 21.59 9.19 -14.67
C PRO A 128 22.21 9.14 -13.28
N ASP A 129 21.80 10.05 -12.37
CA ASP A 129 22.29 10.09 -10.99
C ASP A 129 21.98 8.78 -10.23
N ILE A 130 20.86 8.14 -10.56
CA ILE A 130 20.46 6.85 -9.99
C ILE A 130 21.31 5.72 -10.56
N ILE A 131 21.61 5.74 -11.86
CA ILE A 131 22.47 4.72 -12.49
C ILE A 131 23.86 4.73 -11.85
N ASP A 132 24.43 5.92 -11.67
CA ASP A 132 25.76 6.08 -11.10
C ASP A 132 25.80 5.69 -9.62
N SER A 133 24.81 6.14 -8.83
CA SER A 133 24.76 5.88 -7.39
C SER A 133 24.34 4.46 -7.01
N MET A 134 23.56 3.77 -7.85
CA MET A 134 22.96 2.46 -7.53
C MET A 134 23.63 1.27 -8.22
N SER A 135 24.75 1.47 -8.91
CA SER A 135 25.44 0.44 -9.71
C SER A 135 25.88 -0.82 -8.92
N ASN A 136 26.08 -0.71 -7.60
CA ASN A 136 26.45 -1.82 -6.71
C ASN A 136 25.48 -2.00 -5.54
N CYS A 137 24.24 -1.57 -5.72
CA CYS A 137 23.20 -1.64 -4.69
C CYS A 137 22.48 -2.99 -4.69
N SER A 138 21.91 -3.31 -3.54
CA SER A 138 21.07 -4.47 -3.30
C SER A 138 19.59 -4.16 -3.58
N PRO A 139 18.72 -5.17 -3.77
CA PRO A 139 17.30 -4.93 -4.06
C PRO A 139 16.58 -4.04 -3.04
N ILE A 140 17.00 -4.08 -1.77
CA ILE A 140 16.41 -3.24 -0.71
C ILE A 140 16.71 -1.74 -0.93
N ASP A 141 17.86 -1.40 -1.51
CA ASP A 141 18.20 -0.01 -1.78
C ASP A 141 17.25 0.58 -2.85
N PHE A 142 16.92 -0.21 -3.88
CA PHE A 142 15.95 0.20 -4.90
C PHE A 142 14.53 0.32 -4.33
N PHE A 143 14.15 -0.58 -3.42
CA PHE A 143 12.87 -0.49 -2.72
C PHE A 143 12.77 0.78 -1.87
N GLN A 144 13.87 1.18 -1.23
CA GLN A 144 13.96 2.39 -0.41
C GLN A 144 13.91 3.69 -1.21
N LEU A 145 14.00 3.65 -2.55
CA LEU A 145 13.68 4.82 -3.39
C LEU A 145 12.20 5.22 -3.27
N PHE A 146 11.31 4.24 -3.09
CA PHE A 146 9.86 4.49 -3.00
C PHE A 146 9.34 4.47 -1.57
N LEU A 147 9.89 3.58 -0.74
CA LEU A 147 9.59 3.49 0.69
C LEU A 147 10.75 4.07 1.50
N ASP A 148 10.98 5.36 1.33
CA ASP A 148 12.04 6.10 1.99
C ASP A 148 11.64 6.57 3.40
N GLU A 149 12.52 7.31 4.06
CA GLU A 149 12.29 7.81 5.41
C GLU A 149 11.06 8.72 5.50
N GLU A 150 10.80 9.55 4.47
CA GLU A 150 9.61 10.40 4.40
C GLU A 150 8.33 9.57 4.42
N VAL A 151 8.22 8.58 3.53
CA VAL A 151 7.03 7.72 3.47
C VAL A 151 6.88 6.93 4.77
N LEU A 152 7.96 6.35 5.29
CA LEU A 152 7.92 5.58 6.54
C LEU A 152 7.48 6.43 7.74
N LEU A 153 7.96 7.68 7.83
CA LEU A 153 7.57 8.60 8.88
C LEU A 153 6.09 8.98 8.76
N LEU A 154 5.58 9.19 7.54
CA LEU A 154 4.15 9.38 7.31
C LEU A 154 3.33 8.19 7.84
N LEU A 155 3.71 6.97 7.44
CA LEU A 155 3.01 5.75 7.86
C LEU A 155 2.97 5.61 9.38
N VAL A 156 4.13 5.81 10.04
CA VAL A 156 4.24 5.73 11.50
C VAL A 156 3.42 6.79 12.19
N THR A 157 3.52 8.05 11.73
CA THR A 157 2.85 9.19 12.35
C THR A 157 1.34 9.02 12.31
N GLU A 158 0.79 8.70 11.14
CA GLU A 158 -0.66 8.60 10.97
C GLU A 158 -1.24 7.33 11.60
N THR A 159 -0.50 6.21 11.59
CA THR A 159 -0.90 4.99 12.32
C THR A 159 -0.96 5.24 13.83
N ASN A 160 0.05 5.90 14.41
CA ASN A 160 0.05 6.23 15.83
C ASN A 160 -1.06 7.23 16.17
N ARG A 161 -1.26 8.25 15.32
CA ARG A 161 -2.34 9.23 15.50
C ARG A 161 -3.71 8.56 15.51
N TYR A 162 -3.99 7.70 14.53
CA TYR A 162 -5.26 6.99 14.44
C TYR A 162 -5.50 6.09 15.66
N ALA A 163 -4.48 5.39 16.15
CA ALA A 163 -4.59 4.62 17.39
C ALA A 163 -4.93 5.50 18.61
N GLN A 164 -4.31 6.69 18.72
CA GLN A 164 -4.64 7.64 19.78
C GLN A 164 -6.06 8.21 19.64
N GLN A 165 -6.54 8.43 18.42
CA GLN A 165 -7.93 8.83 18.16
C GLN A 165 -8.91 7.74 18.60
N CYS A 166 -8.64 6.47 18.25
CA CYS A 166 -9.46 5.34 18.68
C CYS A 166 -9.48 5.16 20.20
N LEU A 167 -8.35 5.38 20.88
CA LEU A 167 -8.25 5.29 22.34
C LEU A 167 -9.05 6.38 23.08
N LYS A 168 -9.32 7.52 22.43
CA LYS A 168 -10.19 8.57 22.99
C LYS A 168 -11.68 8.22 22.89
N ILE A 169 -12.04 7.34 21.95
CA ILE A 169 -13.40 6.84 21.77
C ILE A 169 -13.63 5.71 22.78
N ALA A 170 -14.88 5.48 23.19
CA ALA A 170 -15.18 4.40 24.14
C ALA A 170 -14.68 3.05 23.59
N TYR A 171 -13.81 2.39 24.35
CA TYR A 171 -13.26 1.06 24.02
C TYR A 171 -13.44 0.11 25.20
N SER A 172 -13.52 -1.19 24.92
CA SER A 172 -13.56 -2.21 25.97
C SER A 172 -12.23 -2.23 26.73
N PRO A 173 -12.21 -2.20 28.09
CA PRO A 173 -10.97 -2.32 28.87
C PRO A 173 -10.17 -3.61 28.58
N HIS A 174 -10.83 -4.63 28.05
CA HIS A 174 -10.21 -5.91 27.66
C HIS A 174 -9.74 -5.93 26.20
N SER A 175 -10.03 -4.88 25.42
CA SER A 175 -9.62 -4.76 24.03
C SER A 175 -8.10 -4.80 23.91
N ARG A 176 -7.63 -5.39 22.81
CA ARG A 176 -6.21 -5.36 22.42
C ARG A 176 -5.70 -3.92 22.24
N LEU A 177 -6.58 -2.99 21.88
CA LEU A 177 -6.25 -1.57 21.74
C LEU A 177 -5.78 -0.97 23.07
N ALA A 178 -6.29 -1.44 24.22
CA ALA A 178 -5.87 -0.97 25.54
C ALA A 178 -4.36 -1.23 25.82
N LYS A 179 -3.73 -2.12 25.06
CA LYS A 179 -2.30 -2.45 25.14
C LYS A 179 -1.49 -1.78 24.04
N TRP A 180 -2.05 -0.79 23.35
CA TRP A 180 -1.36 -0.09 22.27
C TRP A 180 -0.07 0.56 22.78
N THR A 181 0.99 0.36 22.01
CA THR A 181 2.24 1.11 22.11
C THR A 181 2.52 1.71 20.76
N ASP A 182 3.07 2.92 20.74
CA ASP A 182 3.37 3.61 19.50
C ASP A 182 4.32 2.78 18.62
N CYS A 183 3.96 2.67 17.35
CA CYS A 183 4.76 2.06 16.31
C CYS A 183 6.01 2.89 16.06
N THR A 184 7.14 2.21 15.86
CA THR A 184 8.39 2.85 15.44
C THR A 184 8.62 2.65 13.94
N VAL A 185 9.59 3.36 13.36
CA VAL A 185 9.99 3.15 11.95
C VAL A 185 10.51 1.73 11.72
N GLU A 186 11.27 1.18 12.67
CA GLU A 186 11.76 -0.21 12.58
C GLU A 186 10.59 -1.21 12.61
N GLU A 187 9.63 -1.00 13.51
CA GLU A 187 8.44 -1.84 13.60
C GLU A 187 7.57 -1.74 12.35
N MET A 188 7.41 -0.55 11.77
CA MET A 188 6.70 -0.35 10.50
C MET A 188 7.39 -1.06 9.33
N LYS A 189 8.74 -1.04 9.28
CA LYS A 189 9.51 -1.84 8.30
C LYS A 189 9.27 -3.33 8.48
N ASN A 190 9.26 -3.83 9.71
CA ASN A 190 8.97 -5.23 10.01
C ASN A 190 7.54 -5.61 9.61
N PHE A 191 6.56 -4.74 9.88
CA PHE A 191 5.18 -4.91 9.45
C PHE A 191 5.07 -5.03 7.93
N ILE A 192 5.66 -4.08 7.18
CA ILE A 192 5.68 -4.10 5.70
C ILE A 192 6.44 -5.32 5.16
N CYS A 193 7.53 -5.74 5.82
CA CYS A 193 8.25 -6.96 5.48
C CYS A 193 7.36 -8.20 5.57
N ILE A 194 6.61 -8.35 6.67
CA ILE A 194 5.65 -9.44 6.85
C ILE A 194 4.58 -9.40 5.76
N LEU A 195 4.04 -8.22 5.46
CA LEU A 195 3.07 -8.03 4.38
C LEU A 195 3.63 -8.55 3.03
N ILE A 196 4.86 -8.16 2.66
CA ILE A 196 5.53 -8.63 1.43
C ILE A 196 5.71 -10.16 1.47
N MET A 197 6.14 -10.73 2.59
CA MET A 197 6.28 -12.18 2.75
C MET A 197 4.96 -12.92 2.56
N MET A 198 3.84 -12.37 3.07
CA MET A 198 2.50 -12.95 2.88
C MET A 198 2.04 -12.92 1.42
N GLY A 199 2.45 -11.89 0.65
CA GLY A 199 2.20 -11.84 -0.79
C GLY A 199 2.91 -12.94 -1.55
N LEU A 200 4.16 -13.25 -1.16
CA LEU A 200 4.98 -14.31 -1.77
C LEU A 200 4.57 -15.71 -1.35
N GLN A 201 4.31 -15.92 -0.05
CA GLN A 201 3.87 -17.18 0.51
C GLN A 201 2.45 -17.00 1.06
N GLN A 202 1.45 -17.38 0.27
CA GLN A 202 0.06 -17.30 0.68
C GLN A 202 -0.32 -18.54 1.51
N LEU A 203 -0.80 -18.32 2.74
CA LEU A 203 -1.34 -19.37 3.61
C LEU A 203 -2.86 -19.30 3.69
N PRO A 204 -3.55 -20.41 4.04
CA PRO A 204 -5.01 -20.46 4.03
C PRO A 204 -5.71 -19.47 4.96
N SER A 205 -5.05 -19.01 6.02
CA SER A 205 -5.58 -17.91 6.85
C SER A 205 -4.45 -17.16 7.55
N LEU A 206 -4.76 -15.95 8.03
CA LEU A 206 -3.78 -15.11 8.72
C LEU A 206 -3.14 -15.81 9.93
N ALA A 207 -3.93 -16.57 10.70
CA ALA A 207 -3.44 -17.27 11.87
C ALA A 207 -2.41 -18.36 11.53
N HIS A 208 -2.42 -18.92 10.31
CA HIS A 208 -1.49 -19.97 9.90
C HIS A 208 -0.04 -19.48 9.84
N TYR A 209 0.20 -18.19 9.58
CA TYR A 209 1.55 -17.61 9.57
C TYR A 209 2.25 -17.66 10.93
N TRP A 210 1.49 -17.89 12.01
CA TRP A 210 2.00 -18.03 13.37
C TRP A 210 1.87 -19.44 13.96
N ARG A 211 1.54 -20.44 13.13
CA ARG A 211 1.53 -21.84 13.57
C ARG A 211 2.94 -22.43 13.60
N GLN A 212 3.13 -23.41 14.48
CA GLN A 212 4.39 -24.14 14.65
C GLN A 212 4.36 -25.54 14.02
N ASP A 213 3.23 -25.93 13.41
CA ASP A 213 3.12 -27.21 12.71
C ASP A 213 4.06 -27.22 11.49
N ASP A 214 4.68 -28.36 11.19
CA ASP A 214 5.69 -28.50 10.12
C ASP A 214 5.22 -27.99 8.75
N MET A 215 3.91 -28.07 8.46
CA MET A 215 3.32 -27.58 7.21
C MET A 215 3.23 -26.06 7.09
N TYR A 216 3.31 -25.33 8.21
CA TYR A 216 3.09 -23.88 8.28
C TYR A 216 4.30 -23.12 8.85
N ILE A 217 5.47 -23.76 8.94
CA ILE A 217 6.69 -23.13 9.43
C ILE A 217 6.99 -21.89 8.59
N SER A 218 7.09 -20.74 9.28
CA SER A 218 7.44 -19.44 8.72
C SER A 218 8.37 -18.70 9.68
N ARG A 219 9.14 -17.74 9.15
CA ARG A 219 9.98 -16.84 9.95
C ARG A 219 9.19 -15.67 10.54
N ILE A 220 7.94 -15.46 10.11
CA ILE A 220 7.08 -14.36 10.57
C ILE A 220 6.97 -14.28 12.11
N PRO A 221 6.82 -15.39 12.86
CA PRO A 221 6.74 -15.35 14.33
C PRO A 221 8.00 -14.83 15.01
N GLU A 222 9.17 -14.91 14.35
CA GLU A 222 10.44 -14.38 14.86
C GLU A 222 10.52 -12.85 14.71
N ILE A 223 9.77 -12.29 13.75
CA ILE A 223 9.79 -10.86 13.41
C ILE A 223 8.81 -10.08 14.28
N MET A 224 7.57 -10.57 14.41
CA MET A 224 6.51 -9.89 15.14
C MET A 224 5.49 -10.90 15.68
N SER A 225 4.95 -10.66 16.87
CA SER A 225 3.85 -11.49 17.40
C SER A 225 2.56 -11.29 16.60
N ARG A 226 1.73 -12.34 16.50
CA ARG A 226 0.42 -12.29 15.81
C ARG A 226 -0.44 -11.14 16.30
N ASN A 227 -0.57 -11.01 17.62
CA ASN A 227 -1.42 -9.99 18.24
C ASN A 227 -0.94 -8.58 17.91
N ARG A 228 0.38 -8.35 17.85
CA ARG A 228 0.92 -7.04 17.47
C ARG A 228 0.72 -6.77 15.99
N PHE A 229 0.92 -7.77 15.13
CA PHE A 229 0.66 -7.63 13.70
C PHE A 229 -0.80 -7.31 13.40
N GLU A 230 -1.74 -8.04 13.98
CA GLU A 230 -3.19 -7.78 13.80
C GLU A 230 -3.58 -6.41 14.35
N LEU A 231 -2.99 -5.98 15.47
CA LEU A 231 -3.24 -4.66 16.03
C LEU A 231 -2.69 -3.53 15.12
N LEU A 232 -1.49 -3.70 14.56
CA LEU A 232 -0.94 -2.77 13.56
C LEU A 232 -1.78 -2.77 12.28
N LEU A 233 -2.19 -3.94 11.80
CA LEU A 233 -3.05 -4.09 10.62
C LEU A 233 -4.36 -3.32 10.80
N ARG A 234 -4.97 -3.40 11.98
CA ARG A 234 -6.20 -2.66 12.32
C ARG A 234 -5.97 -1.15 12.39
N MET A 235 -4.84 -0.70 12.91
CA MET A 235 -4.54 0.72 13.11
C MET A 235 -3.82 1.38 11.92
N PHE A 236 -3.48 0.62 10.89
CA PHE A 236 -2.67 1.10 9.77
C PHE A 236 -3.37 2.22 9.01
N HIS A 237 -2.75 3.40 8.98
CA HIS A 237 -3.41 4.62 8.52
C HIS A 237 -2.45 5.58 7.81
N PHE A 238 -2.98 6.49 6.98
CA PHE A 238 -2.18 7.36 6.09
C PHE A 238 -2.51 8.86 6.15
N SER A 239 -3.49 9.27 6.96
CA SER A 239 -4.02 10.63 6.98
C SER A 239 -4.50 11.04 8.37
N ASP A 240 -4.54 12.34 8.68
CA ASP A 240 -5.20 12.77 9.89
C ASP A 240 -6.72 12.89 9.67
N ASN A 241 -7.50 12.04 10.36
CA ASN A 241 -8.97 12.07 10.34
C ASN A 241 -9.56 13.43 10.71
N GLU A 242 -8.87 14.26 11.51
CA GLU A 242 -9.33 15.60 11.90
C GLU A 242 -9.16 16.64 10.78
N THR A 243 -8.39 16.32 9.73
CA THR A 243 -8.09 17.22 8.61
C THR A 243 -8.80 16.85 7.31
N VAL A 244 -9.60 15.79 7.32
CA VAL A 244 -10.28 15.27 6.14
C VAL A 244 -11.30 16.29 5.62
N GLN A 245 -11.09 16.75 4.38
CA GLN A 245 -12.02 17.67 3.73
C GLN A 245 -13.31 16.95 3.35
N GLN A 246 -14.44 17.55 3.72
CA GLN A 246 -15.76 17.01 3.40
C GLN A 246 -15.95 16.97 1.88
N GLY A 247 -16.22 15.78 1.34
CA GLY A 247 -16.40 15.55 -0.10
C GLY A 247 -15.20 14.96 -0.83
N ASP A 248 -13.99 15.01 -0.26
CA ASP A 248 -12.84 14.28 -0.81
C ASP A 248 -12.89 12.80 -0.42
N ARG A 249 -13.38 11.98 -1.35
CA ARG A 249 -13.48 10.53 -1.22
C ARG A 249 -12.12 9.83 -1.12
N LEU A 250 -11.03 10.49 -1.52
CA LEU A 250 -9.67 9.94 -1.51
C LEU A 250 -8.80 10.50 -0.38
N SER A 251 -9.34 11.38 0.46
CA SER A 251 -8.64 12.04 1.58
C SER A 251 -7.78 11.09 2.42
N LYS A 252 -8.28 9.87 2.68
CA LYS A 252 -7.58 8.84 3.46
C LYS A 252 -6.31 8.27 2.81
N VAL A 253 -6.10 8.49 1.51
CA VAL A 253 -4.95 7.95 0.76
C VAL A 253 -4.25 8.99 -0.11
N SER A 254 -4.85 10.16 -0.31
CA SER A 254 -4.41 11.17 -1.27
C SER A 254 -2.99 11.66 -1.00
N ASN A 255 -2.63 11.84 0.27
CA ASN A 255 -1.29 12.27 0.66
C ASN A 255 -0.22 11.27 0.21
N LEU A 256 -0.38 9.99 0.58
CA LEU A 256 0.52 8.92 0.18
C LEU A 256 0.59 8.77 -1.34
N VAL A 257 -0.55 8.79 -2.03
CA VAL A 257 -0.61 8.70 -3.50
C VAL A 257 0.16 9.85 -4.16
N THR A 258 0.04 11.06 -3.61
CA THR A 258 0.73 12.25 -4.13
C THR A 258 2.25 12.10 -3.97
N ILE A 259 2.72 11.72 -2.79
CA ILE A 259 4.15 11.48 -2.53
C ILE A 259 4.70 10.40 -3.47
N LEU A 260 4.01 9.27 -3.60
CA LEU A 260 4.45 8.18 -4.48
C LEU A 260 4.48 8.61 -5.95
N ASN A 261 3.49 9.35 -6.42
CA ASN A 261 3.47 9.87 -7.80
C ASN A 261 4.62 10.84 -8.09
N VAL A 262 5.06 11.63 -7.10
CA VAL A 262 6.27 12.47 -7.26
C VAL A 262 7.51 11.59 -7.38
N LYS A 263 7.65 10.59 -6.51
CA LYS A 263 8.80 9.67 -6.53
C LYS A 263 8.86 8.85 -7.84
N PHE A 264 7.74 8.36 -8.35
CA PHE A 264 7.71 7.64 -9.64
C PHE A 264 8.22 8.49 -10.81
N LYS A 265 7.92 9.78 -10.83
CA LYS A 265 8.39 10.70 -11.88
C LYS A 265 9.86 11.09 -11.71
N MET A 266 10.38 11.05 -10.49
CA MET A 266 11.74 11.49 -10.18
C MET A 266 12.81 10.52 -10.74
N TYR A 267 12.52 9.23 -10.80
CA TYR A 267 13.52 8.20 -11.11
C TYR A 267 13.55 7.79 -12.58
N LEU A 268 12.51 8.10 -13.36
CA LEU A 268 12.44 7.75 -14.78
C LEU A 268 11.76 8.86 -15.59
N SER A 269 12.48 9.37 -16.57
CA SER A 269 11.92 10.21 -17.64
C SER A 269 11.37 9.30 -18.76
N PRO A 270 10.09 9.42 -19.16
CA PRO A 270 9.53 8.61 -20.23
C PRO A 270 10.34 8.77 -21.53
N LYS A 271 10.24 7.77 -22.42
CA LYS A 271 10.60 7.90 -23.84
C LYS A 271 9.35 8.26 -24.66
N ASP A 272 9.42 8.09 -25.98
CA ASP A 272 8.32 8.29 -26.93
C ASP A 272 7.16 7.28 -26.79
N LYS A 273 7.41 6.11 -26.19
CA LYS A 273 6.40 5.07 -25.95
C LYS A 273 5.81 5.16 -24.55
N ILE A 274 4.57 5.63 -24.47
CA ILE A 274 3.76 5.67 -23.25
C ILE A 274 2.43 4.93 -23.46
N CYS A 275 1.89 4.36 -22.38
CA CYS A 275 0.61 3.67 -22.37
C CYS A 275 -0.22 4.17 -21.20
N ILE A 276 -1.50 4.46 -21.44
CA ILE A 276 -2.48 4.74 -20.40
C ILE A 276 -3.51 3.63 -20.44
N ASP A 277 -3.70 2.93 -19.33
CA ASP A 277 -4.70 1.87 -19.22
C ASP A 277 -5.31 1.81 -17.81
N GLU A 278 -6.42 1.08 -17.71
CA GLU A 278 -7.22 0.85 -16.52
C GLU A 278 -6.80 -0.46 -15.82
N SER A 279 -6.45 -0.35 -14.55
CA SER A 279 -6.30 -1.49 -13.63
C SER A 279 -7.41 -1.50 -12.56
N VAL A 280 -7.61 -2.66 -11.94
CA VAL A 280 -8.60 -2.88 -10.89
C VAL A 280 -7.92 -3.50 -9.69
N VAL A 281 -7.95 -2.81 -8.56
CA VAL A 281 -7.57 -3.39 -7.28
C VAL A 281 -8.79 -4.09 -6.69
N PRO A 282 -8.81 -5.45 -6.62
CA PRO A 282 -9.96 -6.20 -6.15
C PRO A 282 -10.38 -5.76 -4.74
N PHE A 283 -11.64 -5.40 -4.57
CA PHE A 283 -12.19 -5.00 -3.28
C PHE A 283 -13.70 -5.27 -3.23
N LEU A 284 -14.13 -6.09 -2.26
CA LEU A 284 -15.52 -6.49 -2.08
C LEU A 284 -16.22 -5.79 -0.91
N GLY A 285 -15.51 -5.03 -0.10
CA GLY A 285 -16.10 -4.27 1.02
C GLY A 285 -16.97 -3.09 0.57
N ARG A 286 -17.56 -2.41 1.56
CA ARG A 286 -18.35 -1.19 1.35
C ARG A 286 -17.42 -0.02 1.03
N LEU A 287 -17.49 0.48 -0.21
CA LEU A 287 -16.73 1.65 -0.66
C LEU A 287 -17.54 2.41 -1.71
N ILE A 288 -17.72 3.71 -1.48
CA ILE A 288 -18.67 4.54 -2.27
C ILE A 288 -18.30 4.64 -3.75
N PHE A 289 -17.02 4.52 -4.09
CA PHE A 289 -16.53 4.62 -5.48
C PHE A 289 -16.06 3.28 -6.06
N ARG A 290 -16.43 2.15 -5.43
CA ARG A 290 -16.19 0.81 -5.99
C ARG A 290 -16.83 0.69 -7.37
N GLN A 291 -16.07 0.19 -8.33
CA GLN A 291 -16.50 0.01 -9.72
C GLN A 291 -16.79 -1.44 -10.04
N TYR A 292 -17.74 -1.65 -10.96
CA TYR A 292 -17.94 -2.93 -11.63
C TYR A 292 -17.41 -2.86 -13.07
N LEU A 293 -16.44 -3.71 -13.40
CA LEU A 293 -15.79 -3.77 -14.71
C LEU A 293 -16.01 -5.16 -15.32
N LYS A 294 -17.06 -5.27 -16.15
CA LYS A 294 -17.55 -6.53 -16.73
C LYS A 294 -16.46 -7.37 -17.40
N ASN A 295 -15.50 -6.72 -18.05
CA ASN A 295 -14.49 -7.37 -18.88
C ASN A 295 -13.18 -7.69 -18.13
N LYS A 296 -13.11 -7.46 -16.81
CA LYS A 296 -11.93 -7.75 -16.00
C LYS A 296 -12.15 -9.04 -15.19
N ARG A 297 -11.08 -9.81 -14.94
CA ARG A 297 -11.13 -11.06 -14.14
C ARG A 297 -11.74 -10.80 -12.76
N HIS A 298 -11.24 -9.79 -12.06
CA HIS A 298 -11.86 -9.26 -10.86
C HIS A 298 -12.79 -8.14 -11.27
N ARG A 299 -14.09 -8.44 -11.26
CA ARG A 299 -15.11 -7.52 -11.76
C ARG A 299 -15.43 -6.39 -10.79
N TYR A 300 -15.17 -6.55 -9.49
CA TYR A 300 -15.46 -5.55 -8.47
C TYR A 300 -14.17 -5.06 -7.82
N GLY A 301 -14.00 -3.74 -7.72
CA GLY A 301 -12.84 -3.19 -7.04
C GLY A 301 -12.68 -1.69 -7.21
N VAL A 302 -11.50 -1.19 -6.83
CA VAL A 302 -11.09 0.19 -7.03
C VAL A 302 -10.46 0.32 -8.41
N LYS A 303 -11.08 1.12 -9.28
CA LYS A 303 -10.54 1.41 -10.62
C LYS A 303 -9.40 2.42 -10.51
N ILE A 304 -8.29 2.14 -11.18
CA ILE A 304 -7.10 2.99 -11.22
C ILE A 304 -6.68 3.19 -12.68
N PHE A 305 -6.42 4.42 -13.08
CA PHE A 305 -5.75 4.72 -14.34
C PHE A 305 -4.24 4.78 -14.10
N LYS A 306 -3.47 4.01 -14.87
CA LYS A 306 -2.01 4.00 -14.78
C LYS A 306 -1.42 4.58 -16.07
N LEU A 307 -0.47 5.49 -15.93
CA LEU A 307 0.42 5.93 -16.98
C LEU A 307 1.72 5.11 -16.87
N CYS A 308 1.96 4.25 -17.84
CA CYS A 308 3.09 3.34 -17.89
C CYS A 308 4.00 3.63 -19.08
N VAL A 309 5.26 3.26 -18.95
CA VAL A 309 6.26 3.29 -20.03
C VAL A 309 6.72 1.88 -20.39
N GLU A 310 7.57 1.78 -21.41
CA GLU A 310 8.27 0.55 -21.79
C GLU A 310 8.92 -0.13 -20.56
N GLY A 311 8.78 -1.46 -20.46
CA GLY A 311 9.23 -2.24 -19.30
C GLY A 311 8.23 -2.30 -18.13
N GLY A 312 7.03 -1.73 -18.27
CA GLY A 312 5.96 -1.84 -17.28
C GLY A 312 6.09 -0.90 -16.08
N TYR A 313 7.02 0.05 -16.13
CA TYR A 313 7.19 1.05 -15.08
C TYR A 313 6.01 2.03 -15.06
N THR A 314 5.42 2.24 -13.88
CA THR A 314 4.31 3.19 -13.68
C THR A 314 4.88 4.56 -13.31
N LEU A 315 4.69 5.56 -14.18
CA LEU A 315 5.09 6.95 -13.93
C LEU A 315 4.12 7.68 -13.01
N GLN A 316 2.84 7.36 -13.14
CA GLN A 316 1.78 7.97 -12.36
C GLN A 316 0.58 7.05 -12.36
N TYR A 317 -0.16 7.04 -11.26
CA TYR A 317 -1.51 6.52 -11.27
C TYR A 317 -2.50 7.49 -10.63
N LYS A 318 -3.76 7.36 -11.04
CA LYS A 318 -4.89 8.12 -10.50
C LYS A 318 -6.01 7.16 -10.14
N ILE A 319 -6.49 7.25 -8.91
CA ILE A 319 -7.63 6.47 -8.43
C ILE A 319 -8.91 7.13 -8.97
N TYR A 320 -9.81 6.32 -9.53
CA TYR A 320 -11.13 6.77 -9.93
C TYR A 320 -12.07 6.76 -8.72
N SER A 321 -12.58 7.93 -8.34
CA SER A 321 -13.45 8.11 -7.17
C SER A 321 -14.89 8.50 -7.50
N GLY A 322 -15.32 8.38 -8.77
CA GLY A 322 -16.63 8.81 -9.27
C GLY A 322 -16.51 10.04 -10.16
#